data_AF-A0A349HGN2-F1
#
_entry.id   AF-A0A349HGN2-F1
#
_cell.length_a   1.000
_cell.length_b   1.000
_cell.length_c   1.000
_cell.angle_alpha   90.00
_cell.angle_beta   90.00
_cell.angle_gamma   90.00
#
_symmetry.space_group_name_H-M   'P 1'
#
loop_
_entity.id
_entity.type
_entity.pdbx_description
1 polymer ?
#
loop_
_entity_poly.entity_id
_entity_poly.type
_entity_poly.pdbx_seq_one_letter_code
_entity_poly.pdbx_strand_id
1 'polypeptide(L)'
;VIGWTCLECDRQRVSHPKWVKPMVYTSIVWAFSIHTVTAFLYAGLPGRHYWLTAILAARFLASAFCSGPAILLLVVFLVRKITKYDPGKGAIGTLTTIITYAMCVNVFFFMLEVFTAFYSNMPGHMHSLVYLFAGEHGHHELVPWMWTAATFAILSLALLIPPKLRYNQKLLPWSLAILVIATWIDKGLGLLIGGFTPNPFNEITVYWPTGKELMISFMVYALGALTLTFLYKIATDVKREIGQLTTED
;
A
#
# COMPACT_ATOMS: atom_id res chain seq x y z
N VAL A 1 21.56 2.94 3.90
CA VAL A 1 22.58 2.58 4.91
C VAL A 1 22.59 1.08 5.18
N ILE A 2 21.60 0.51 5.91
CA ILE A 2 21.57 -0.93 6.25
C ILE A 2 21.77 -1.83 5.01
N GLY A 3 20.93 -1.66 3.98
CA GLY A 3 21.02 -2.50 2.77
C GLY A 3 22.36 -2.40 2.05
N TRP A 4 22.97 -1.21 1.98
CA TRP A 4 24.28 -1.00 1.37
C TRP A 4 25.40 -1.68 2.17
N THR A 5 25.39 -1.51 3.50
CA THR A 5 26.36 -2.16 4.38
C THR A 5 26.27 -3.69 4.30
N CYS A 6 25.06 -4.25 4.31
CA CYS A 6 24.86 -5.69 4.14
C CYS A 6 25.39 -6.17 2.79
N LEU A 7 25.08 -5.45 1.70
CA LEU A 7 25.51 -5.82 0.35
C LEU A 7 27.03 -5.80 0.19
N GLU A 8 27.72 -4.78 0.76
CA GLU A 8 29.18 -4.71 0.70
C GLU A 8 29.83 -5.82 1.54
N CYS A 9 29.29 -6.10 2.73
CA CYS A 9 29.78 -7.22 3.55
C CYS A 9 29.57 -8.57 2.86
N ASP A 10 28.43 -8.78 2.20
CA ASP A 10 28.16 -9.97 1.40
C ASP A 10 29.18 -10.10 0.25
N ARG A 11 29.46 -8.99 -0.47
CA ARG A 11 30.48 -8.95 -1.53
C ARG A 11 31.87 -9.34 -1.02
N GLN A 12 32.24 -8.82 0.15
CA GLN A 12 33.52 -9.09 0.79
C GLN A 12 33.57 -10.43 1.54
N ARG A 13 32.45 -11.17 1.61
CA ARG A 13 32.30 -12.42 2.37
C ARG A 13 32.67 -12.27 3.85
N VAL A 14 32.35 -11.11 4.44
CA VAL A 14 32.57 -10.82 5.86
C VAL A 14 31.24 -10.78 6.62
N SER A 15 31.29 -11.04 7.92
CA SER A 15 30.10 -10.98 8.76
C SER A 15 29.50 -9.57 8.83
N HIS A 16 28.17 -9.47 8.84
CA HIS A 16 27.48 -8.19 8.96
C HIS A 16 27.81 -7.48 10.29
N PRO A 17 28.00 -6.16 10.30
CA PRO A 17 28.27 -5.41 11.52
C PRO A 17 27.14 -5.58 12.54
N LYS A 18 27.51 -5.79 13.81
CA LYS A 18 26.53 -6.03 14.89
C LYS A 18 25.56 -4.86 15.09
N TRP A 19 25.95 -3.62 14.74
CA TRP A 19 25.10 -2.43 14.85
C TRP A 19 23.92 -2.42 13.86
N VAL A 20 23.96 -3.24 12.80
CA VAL A 20 22.84 -3.37 11.86
C VAL A 20 21.60 -3.91 12.56
N LYS A 21 21.75 -4.92 13.43
CA LYS A 21 20.63 -5.55 14.14
C LYS A 21 19.79 -4.57 14.97
N PRO A 22 20.35 -3.77 15.89
CA PRO A 22 19.56 -2.79 16.63
C PRO A 22 18.90 -1.75 15.71
N MET A 23 19.56 -1.31 14.63
CA MET A 23 18.92 -0.39 13.67
C MET A 23 17.73 -1.01 12.93
N VAL A 24 17.79 -2.30 12.59
CA VAL A 24 16.65 -3.02 12.00
C VAL A 24 15.47 -3.04 12.97
N TYR A 25 15.70 -3.37 14.25
CA TYR A 25 14.65 -3.35 15.26
C TYR A 25 14.04 -1.95 15.45
N THR A 26 14.87 -0.90 15.49
CA THR A 26 14.39 0.49 15.53
C THR A 26 13.57 0.84 14.28
N SER A 27 13.99 0.38 13.10
CA SER A 27 13.28 0.65 11.84
C SER A 27 11.89 0.03 11.83
N ILE A 28 11.68 -1.11 12.47
CA ILE A 28 10.35 -1.72 12.62
C ILE A 28 9.44 -0.79 13.43
N VAL A 29 9.93 -0.23 14.54
CA VAL A 29 9.16 0.73 15.35
C VAL A 29 8.85 2.00 14.54
N TRP A 30 9.85 2.55 13.84
CA TRP A 30 9.65 3.74 13.02
C TRP A 30 8.67 3.52 11.85
N ALA A 31 8.63 2.33 11.26
CA ALA A 31 7.65 2.03 10.21
C ALA A 31 6.21 2.23 10.72
N PHE A 32 5.91 1.77 11.94
CA PHE A 32 4.62 2.03 12.58
C PHE A 32 4.42 3.51 12.88
N SER A 33 5.44 4.18 13.43
CA SER A 33 5.36 5.60 13.77
C SER A 33 5.10 6.50 12.57
N ILE A 34 5.80 6.32 11.44
CA ILE A 34 5.71 7.22 10.28
C ILE A 34 4.31 7.17 9.65
N HIS A 35 3.73 5.97 9.51
CA HIS A 35 2.36 5.83 9.01
C HIS A 35 1.33 6.41 9.99
N THR A 36 1.56 6.26 11.30
CA THR A 36 0.69 6.80 12.34
C THR A 36 0.73 8.32 12.38
N VAL A 37 1.93 8.93 12.31
CA VAL A 37 2.11 10.39 12.26
C VAL A 37 1.42 10.95 11.02
N THR A 38 1.60 10.32 9.87
CA THR A 38 0.91 10.74 8.63
C THR A 38 -0.60 10.72 8.80
N ALA A 39 -1.16 9.67 9.42
CA ALA A 39 -2.59 9.61 9.73
C ALA A 39 -3.05 10.72 10.68
N PHE A 40 -2.24 11.05 11.69
CA PHE A 40 -2.55 12.11 12.65
C PHE A 40 -2.48 13.50 12.04
N LEU A 41 -1.63 13.72 11.02
CA LEU A 41 -1.66 14.97 10.25
C LEU A 41 -3.00 15.17 9.55
N TYR A 42 -3.69 14.10 9.12
CA TYR A 42 -5.06 14.19 8.59
C TYR A 42 -6.09 14.35 9.70
N ALA A 43 -6.06 13.49 10.73
CA ALA A 43 -7.03 13.52 11.83
C ALA A 43 -7.00 14.84 12.61
N GLY A 44 -5.84 15.50 12.67
CA GLY A 44 -5.63 16.76 13.37
C GLY A 44 -6.16 17.99 12.63
N LEU A 45 -6.66 17.87 11.39
CA LEU A 45 -7.17 19.00 10.62
C LEU A 45 -8.56 19.43 11.13
N PRO A 46 -8.71 20.65 11.67
CA PRO A 46 -10.00 21.12 12.19
C PRO A 46 -11.09 21.16 11.11
N GLY A 47 -12.31 20.77 11.46
CA GLY A 47 -13.46 20.78 10.56
C GLY A 47 -13.47 19.67 9.50
N ARG A 48 -12.55 18.70 9.56
CA ARG A 48 -12.47 17.55 8.64
C ARG A 48 -12.88 16.26 9.32
N HIS A 49 -14.18 16.16 9.59
CA HIS A 49 -14.75 15.12 10.46
C HIS A 49 -14.47 13.69 9.98
N TYR A 50 -14.45 13.44 8.66
CA TYR A 50 -14.17 12.10 8.12
C TYR A 50 -12.77 11.57 8.52
N TRP A 51 -11.77 12.43 8.65
CA TRP A 51 -10.44 12.02 9.15
C TRP A 51 -10.37 11.95 10.68
N LEU A 52 -11.27 12.63 11.38
CA LEU A 52 -11.31 12.64 12.83
C LEU A 52 -11.94 11.34 13.35
N THR A 53 -11.18 10.25 13.30
CA THR A 53 -11.56 8.95 13.85
C THR A 53 -10.37 8.22 14.46
N ALA A 54 -10.59 7.58 15.61
CA ALA A 54 -9.57 6.83 16.33
C ALA A 54 -8.98 5.67 15.48
N ILE A 55 -9.77 5.12 14.55
CA ILE A 55 -9.34 4.01 13.71
C ILE A 55 -8.44 4.45 12.54
N LEU A 56 -8.34 5.76 12.25
CA LEU A 56 -7.64 6.24 11.06
C LEU A 56 -6.17 5.79 11.01
N ALA A 57 -5.46 5.93 12.13
CA ALA A 57 -4.07 5.49 12.22
C ALA A 57 -3.91 3.99 11.95
N ALA A 58 -4.77 3.17 12.53
CA ALA A 58 -4.78 1.73 12.32
C ALA A 58 -5.08 1.37 10.85
N ARG A 59 -5.93 2.14 10.17
CA ARG A 59 -6.22 1.99 8.74
C ARG A 59 -5.06 2.37 7.84
N PHE A 60 -4.37 3.47 8.13
CA PHE A 60 -3.12 3.83 7.42
C PHE A 60 -2.09 2.72 7.54
N LEU A 61 -1.97 2.14 8.72
CA LEU A 61 -1.04 1.05 8.97
C LEU A 61 -1.44 -0.22 8.19
N ALA A 62 -2.69 -0.67 8.30
CA ALA A 62 -3.17 -1.88 7.64
C ALA A 62 -3.03 -1.80 6.11
N SER A 63 -3.45 -0.68 5.51
CA SER A 63 -3.31 -0.44 4.07
C SER A 63 -1.84 -0.35 3.62
N ALA A 64 -0.94 0.22 4.43
CA ALA A 64 0.49 0.25 4.13
C ALA A 64 1.11 -1.16 4.13
N PHE A 65 0.75 -2.00 5.11
CA PHE A 65 1.24 -3.38 5.21
C PHE A 65 0.70 -4.33 4.14
N CYS A 66 -0.45 -4.04 3.52
CA CYS A 66 -0.91 -4.82 2.38
C CYS A 66 -0.37 -4.29 1.04
N SER A 67 -0.43 -2.98 0.79
CA SER A 67 -0.05 -2.40 -0.51
C SER A 67 1.47 -2.36 -0.73
N GLY A 68 2.25 -1.96 0.27
CA GLY A 68 3.71 -1.82 0.15
C GLY A 68 4.41 -3.14 -0.22
N PRO A 69 4.22 -4.21 0.57
CA PRO A 69 4.77 -5.51 0.23
C PRO A 69 4.18 -6.13 -1.05
N ALA A 70 2.93 -5.81 -1.42
CA ALA A 70 2.35 -6.24 -2.69
C ALA A 70 3.08 -5.61 -3.89
N ILE A 71 3.34 -4.30 -3.85
CA ILE A 71 4.15 -3.61 -4.87
C ILE A 71 5.55 -4.20 -4.92
N LEU A 72 6.17 -4.46 -3.75
CA LEU A 72 7.49 -5.10 -3.70
C LEU A 72 7.49 -6.47 -4.39
N LEU A 73 6.51 -7.33 -4.10
CA LEU A 73 6.40 -8.64 -4.75
C LEU A 73 6.19 -8.53 -6.26
N LEU A 74 5.37 -7.58 -6.72
CA LEU A 74 5.18 -7.32 -8.16
C LEU A 74 6.49 -6.90 -8.84
N VAL A 75 7.25 -6.00 -8.22
CA VAL A 75 8.58 -5.60 -8.70
C VAL A 75 9.52 -6.79 -8.72
N VAL A 76 9.51 -7.63 -7.68
CA VAL A 76 10.36 -8.83 -7.61
C VAL A 76 10.00 -9.84 -8.71
N PHE A 77 8.73 -10.02 -9.04
CA PHE A 77 8.32 -10.88 -10.17
C PHE A 77 8.77 -10.31 -11.52
N LEU A 78 8.73 -8.99 -11.69
CA LEU A 78 9.27 -8.32 -12.87
C LEU A 78 10.79 -8.53 -12.98
N VAL A 79 11.53 -8.28 -11.89
CA VAL A 79 12.99 -8.46 -11.82
C VAL A 79 13.36 -9.92 -12.08
N ARG A 80 12.64 -10.89 -11.49
CA ARG A 80 12.84 -12.33 -11.74
C ARG A 80 12.79 -12.67 -13.22
N LYS A 81 11.85 -12.07 -13.96
CA LYS A 81 11.69 -12.27 -15.41
C LYS A 81 12.87 -11.69 -16.21
N ILE A 82 13.55 -10.67 -15.70
CA ILE A 82 14.60 -9.92 -16.43
C ILE A 82 16.02 -10.35 -16.02
N THR A 83 16.26 -10.72 -14.75
CA THR A 83 17.62 -10.89 -14.19
C THR A 83 17.92 -12.29 -13.65
N LYS A 84 16.99 -13.24 -13.75
CA LYS A 84 17.03 -14.60 -13.16
C LYS A 84 17.14 -14.65 -11.63
N TYR A 85 16.95 -13.52 -10.97
CA TYR A 85 16.89 -13.46 -9.52
C TYR A 85 15.65 -14.18 -8.98
N ASP A 86 15.85 -15.23 -8.19
CA ASP A 86 14.77 -15.87 -7.43
C ASP A 86 14.93 -15.54 -5.92
N PRO A 87 14.02 -14.76 -5.32
CA PRO A 87 14.03 -14.51 -3.87
C PRO A 87 13.71 -15.77 -3.04
N GLY A 88 13.30 -16.87 -3.69
CA GLY A 88 12.91 -18.11 -3.05
C GLY A 88 11.42 -18.15 -2.69
N LYS A 89 10.83 -19.36 -2.77
CA LYS A 89 9.41 -19.59 -2.48
C LYS A 89 9.03 -19.25 -1.03
N GLY A 90 9.95 -19.43 -0.07
CA GLY A 90 9.72 -19.13 1.34
C GLY A 90 9.46 -17.64 1.59
N ALA A 91 10.31 -16.76 1.06
CA ALA A 91 10.16 -15.31 1.21
C ALA A 91 8.86 -14.81 0.56
N ILE A 92 8.56 -15.28 -0.66
CA ILE A 92 7.31 -14.95 -1.37
C ILE A 92 6.10 -15.41 -0.55
N GLY A 93 6.12 -16.63 -0.02
CA GLY A 93 5.03 -17.20 0.77
C GLY A 93 4.77 -16.43 2.06
N THR A 94 5.82 -16.06 2.79
CA THR A 94 5.72 -15.25 4.02
C THR A 94 5.15 -13.87 3.71
N LEU A 95 5.69 -13.15 2.72
CA LEU A 95 5.19 -11.83 2.34
C LEU A 95 3.73 -11.89 1.88
N THR A 96 3.37 -12.87 1.06
CA THR A 96 1.99 -13.05 0.59
C THR A 96 1.03 -13.29 1.76
N THR A 97 1.47 -14.05 2.76
CA THR A 97 0.68 -14.31 3.96
C THR A 97 0.46 -13.03 4.78
N ILE A 98 1.51 -12.22 4.97
CA ILE A 98 1.42 -10.92 5.64
C ILE A 98 0.46 -9.99 4.90
N ILE A 99 0.59 -9.88 3.57
CA ILE A 99 -0.28 -9.06 2.72
C ILE A 99 -1.74 -9.48 2.87
N THR A 100 -2.01 -10.78 2.87
CA THR A 100 -3.37 -11.33 3.00
C THR A 100 -4.00 -10.89 4.33
N TYR A 101 -3.31 -11.09 5.44
CA TYR A 101 -3.82 -10.71 6.76
C TYR A 101 -3.97 -9.19 6.90
N ALA A 102 -3.00 -8.42 6.41
CA ALA A 102 -3.08 -6.96 6.41
C ALA A 102 -4.28 -6.46 5.60
N MET A 103 -4.58 -7.09 4.45
CA MET A 103 -5.75 -6.74 3.64
C MET A 103 -7.07 -7.10 4.34
N CYS A 104 -7.14 -8.27 5.01
CA CYS A 104 -8.31 -8.63 5.82
C CYS A 104 -8.56 -7.58 6.90
N VAL A 105 -7.51 -7.18 7.63
CA VAL A 105 -7.58 -6.14 8.67
C VAL A 105 -7.97 -4.79 8.07
N ASN A 106 -7.43 -4.43 6.90
CA ASN A 106 -7.76 -3.17 6.23
C ASN A 106 -9.25 -3.08 5.88
N VAL A 107 -9.81 -4.13 5.25
CA VAL A 107 -11.24 -4.19 4.92
C VAL A 107 -12.10 -4.22 6.19
N PHE A 108 -11.69 -4.98 7.20
CA PHE A 108 -12.37 -5.00 8.50
C PHE A 108 -12.44 -3.61 9.15
N PHE A 109 -11.33 -2.87 9.19
CA PHE A 109 -11.32 -1.51 9.74
C PHE A 109 -12.17 -0.53 8.94
N PHE A 110 -12.22 -0.64 7.61
CA PHE A 110 -13.16 0.15 6.81
C PHE A 110 -14.61 -0.17 7.18
N MET A 111 -14.96 -1.45 7.33
CA MET A 111 -16.31 -1.85 7.77
C MET A 111 -16.65 -1.33 9.16
N LEU A 112 -15.70 -1.30 10.10
CA LEU A 112 -15.92 -0.71 11.42
C LEU A 112 -16.20 0.78 11.34
N GLU A 113 -15.52 1.51 10.45
CA GLU A 113 -15.76 2.93 10.23
C GLU A 113 -17.17 3.18 9.65
N VAL A 114 -17.55 2.41 8.63
CA VAL A 114 -18.92 2.43 8.07
C VAL A 114 -19.93 2.13 9.16
N PHE A 115 -19.77 1.04 9.90
CA PHE A 115 -20.68 0.66 10.98
C PHE A 115 -20.79 1.79 12.02
N THR A 116 -19.66 2.30 12.50
CA THR A 116 -19.64 3.34 13.54
C THR A 116 -20.33 4.61 13.07
N ALA A 117 -20.06 5.04 11.82
CA ALA A 117 -20.65 6.23 11.23
C ALA A 117 -22.18 6.16 11.19
N PHE A 118 -22.73 5.07 10.61
CA PHE A 118 -24.17 4.91 10.43
C PHE A 118 -24.89 4.52 11.73
N TYR A 119 -24.31 3.64 12.54
CA TYR A 119 -24.92 3.18 13.78
C TYR A 119 -24.98 4.29 14.84
N SER A 120 -23.93 5.11 14.92
CA SER A 120 -23.84 6.21 15.90
C SER A 120 -24.44 7.51 15.36
N ASN A 121 -24.97 7.49 14.13
CA ASN A 121 -25.58 8.62 13.45
C ASN A 121 -24.66 9.86 13.42
N MET A 122 -23.41 9.67 12.97
CA MET A 122 -22.38 10.72 12.91
C MET A 122 -22.43 11.45 11.57
N PRO A 123 -23.03 12.66 11.47
CA PRO A 123 -23.31 13.27 10.17
C PRO A 123 -22.04 13.48 9.34
N GLY A 124 -20.97 14.02 9.93
CA GLY A 124 -19.73 14.30 9.21
C GLY A 124 -19.04 13.07 8.60
N HIS A 125 -19.21 11.89 9.20
CA HIS A 125 -18.71 10.64 8.62
C HIS A 125 -19.69 10.06 7.60
N MET A 126 -20.99 10.09 7.91
CA MET A 126 -22.03 9.57 7.03
C MET A 126 -22.10 10.31 5.71
N HIS A 127 -22.13 11.65 5.71
CA HIS A 127 -22.19 12.44 4.46
C HIS A 127 -21.00 12.15 3.56
N SER A 128 -19.79 12.06 4.12
CA SER A 128 -18.59 11.70 3.37
C SER A 128 -18.69 10.31 2.74
N LEU A 129 -19.18 9.31 3.49
CA LEU A 129 -19.40 7.95 2.98
C LEU A 129 -20.52 7.88 1.93
N VAL A 130 -21.61 8.63 2.12
CA VAL A 130 -22.72 8.73 1.16
C VAL A 130 -22.24 9.38 -0.13
N TYR A 131 -21.56 10.51 -0.07
CA TYR A 131 -20.93 11.17 -1.21
C TYR A 131 -20.01 10.21 -1.99
N LEU A 132 -19.21 9.41 -1.29
CA LEU A 132 -18.30 8.45 -1.89
C LEU A 132 -18.99 7.26 -2.59
N PHE A 133 -20.06 6.69 -2.02
CA PHE A 133 -20.65 5.42 -2.48
C PHE A 133 -22.02 5.52 -3.15
N ALA A 134 -22.79 6.56 -2.84
CA ALA A 134 -24.10 6.82 -3.42
C ALA A 134 -24.16 8.16 -4.17
N GLY A 135 -23.21 9.05 -3.89
CA GLY A 135 -23.20 10.42 -4.37
C GLY A 135 -24.18 11.30 -3.58
N GLU A 136 -24.01 12.61 -3.71
CA GLU A 136 -24.80 13.60 -2.98
C GLU A 136 -24.99 14.86 -3.84
N HIS A 137 -26.18 15.47 -3.80
CA HIS A 137 -26.54 16.66 -4.58
C HIS A 137 -26.22 16.61 -6.09
N GLY A 138 -26.33 15.43 -6.72
CA GLY A 138 -26.06 15.23 -8.16
C GLY A 138 -24.60 14.96 -8.50
N HIS A 139 -23.71 14.90 -7.51
CA HIS A 139 -22.31 14.54 -7.67
C HIS A 139 -22.12 13.03 -7.50
N HIS A 140 -21.71 12.36 -8.58
CA HIS A 140 -21.57 10.90 -8.67
C HIS A 140 -20.21 10.45 -9.23
N GLU A 141 -19.25 11.37 -9.33
CA GLU A 141 -17.97 11.18 -10.00
C GLU A 141 -17.12 10.10 -9.31
N LEU A 142 -17.20 9.99 -7.98
CA LEU A 142 -16.42 9.04 -7.19
C LEU A 142 -17.10 7.68 -6.98
N VAL A 143 -18.43 7.62 -7.13
CA VAL A 143 -19.23 6.40 -6.96
C VAL A 143 -18.66 5.20 -7.74
N PRO A 144 -18.40 5.28 -9.06
CA PRO A 144 -17.87 4.14 -9.80
C PRO A 144 -16.48 3.71 -9.32
N TRP A 145 -15.64 4.65 -8.88
CA TRP A 145 -14.30 4.37 -8.36
C TRP A 145 -14.37 3.65 -7.02
N MET A 146 -15.22 4.12 -6.11
CA MET A 146 -15.37 3.51 -4.78
C MET A 146 -15.96 2.10 -4.86
N TRP A 147 -16.94 1.87 -5.74
CA TRP A 147 -17.44 0.52 -5.99
C TRP A 147 -16.42 -0.38 -6.69
N THR A 148 -15.58 0.17 -7.57
CA THR A 148 -14.44 -0.56 -8.15
C THR A 148 -13.46 -0.97 -7.04
N ALA A 149 -13.10 -0.05 -6.13
CA ALA A 149 -12.21 -0.32 -5.01
C ALA A 149 -12.78 -1.40 -4.08
N ALA A 150 -14.07 -1.32 -3.72
CA ALA A 150 -14.74 -2.31 -2.88
C ALA A 150 -14.77 -3.69 -3.56
N THR A 151 -15.14 -3.74 -4.85
CA THR A 151 -15.18 -4.99 -5.61
C THR A 151 -13.80 -5.62 -5.73
N PHE A 152 -12.77 -4.82 -6.03
CA PHE A 152 -11.40 -5.29 -6.15
C PHE A 152 -10.83 -5.72 -4.79
N ALA A 153 -11.18 -5.02 -3.71
CA ALA A 153 -10.80 -5.42 -2.35
C ALA A 153 -11.37 -6.81 -2.02
N ILE A 154 -12.67 -7.02 -2.23
CA ILE A 154 -13.34 -8.31 -2.00
C ILE A 154 -12.75 -9.40 -2.90
N LEU A 155 -12.57 -9.12 -4.20
CA LEU A 155 -11.99 -10.07 -5.14
C LEU A 155 -10.56 -10.46 -4.77
N SER A 156 -9.74 -9.49 -4.37
CA SER A 156 -8.37 -9.76 -3.93
C SER A 156 -8.36 -10.68 -2.70
N LEU A 157 -9.27 -10.47 -1.74
CA LEU A 157 -9.42 -11.35 -0.58
C LEU A 157 -9.94 -12.73 -0.98
N ALA A 158 -10.91 -12.83 -1.89
CA ALA A 158 -11.39 -14.11 -2.38
C ALA A 158 -10.28 -14.95 -3.05
N LEU A 159 -9.30 -14.30 -3.68
CA LEU A 159 -8.14 -14.96 -4.29
C LEU A 159 -7.00 -15.23 -3.29
N LEU A 160 -6.83 -14.39 -2.27
CA LEU A 160 -5.70 -14.48 -1.33
C LEU A 160 -6.02 -15.26 -0.06
N ILE A 161 -7.27 -15.34 0.39
CA ILE A 161 -7.63 -16.10 1.59
C ILE A 161 -7.42 -17.60 1.39
N PRO A 162 -7.91 -18.24 0.31
CA PRO A 162 -7.73 -19.68 0.13
C PRO A 162 -6.26 -20.00 -0.18
N PRO A 163 -5.57 -20.82 0.63
CA PRO A 163 -4.14 -21.13 0.41
C PRO A 163 -3.85 -21.71 -0.97
N LYS A 164 -4.80 -22.48 -1.53
CA LYS A 164 -4.70 -23.07 -2.87
C LYS A 164 -4.57 -22.00 -3.97
N LEU A 165 -5.29 -20.89 -3.84
CA LEU A 165 -5.24 -19.78 -4.79
C LEU A 165 -4.08 -18.84 -4.49
N ARG A 166 -3.86 -18.53 -3.21
CA ARG A 166 -2.78 -17.65 -2.73
C ARG A 166 -1.39 -18.07 -3.19
N TYR A 167 -1.09 -19.37 -3.11
CA TYR A 167 0.24 -19.89 -3.46
C TYR A 167 0.38 -20.27 -4.93
N ASN A 168 -0.66 -20.08 -5.75
CA ASN A 168 -0.59 -20.27 -7.19
C ASN A 168 0.18 -19.11 -7.83
N GLN A 169 1.40 -19.40 -8.29
CA GLN A 169 2.32 -18.41 -8.87
C GLN A 169 1.78 -17.72 -10.13
N LYS A 170 0.83 -18.34 -10.84
CA LYS A 170 0.19 -17.73 -12.02
C LYS A 170 -0.89 -16.72 -11.62
N LEU A 171 -1.60 -16.96 -10.52
CA LEU A 171 -2.67 -16.09 -10.04
C LEU A 171 -2.17 -14.98 -9.13
N LEU A 172 -1.13 -15.26 -8.33
CA LEU A 172 -0.61 -14.35 -7.32
C LEU A 172 -0.31 -12.92 -7.85
N PRO A 173 0.40 -12.72 -8.98
CA PRO A 173 0.63 -11.37 -9.50
C PRO A 173 -0.66 -10.60 -9.80
N TRP A 174 -1.69 -11.28 -10.32
CA TRP A 174 -2.99 -10.66 -10.61
C TRP A 174 -3.72 -10.29 -9.32
N SER A 175 -3.72 -11.19 -8.33
CA SER A 175 -4.31 -10.92 -7.02
C SER A 175 -3.67 -9.71 -6.33
N LEU A 176 -2.35 -9.58 -6.42
CA LEU A 176 -1.60 -8.45 -5.87
C LEU A 176 -1.87 -7.15 -6.65
N ALA A 177 -1.96 -7.20 -7.98
CA ALA A 177 -2.26 -6.02 -8.79
C ALA A 177 -3.65 -5.46 -8.49
N ILE A 178 -4.66 -6.34 -8.40
CA ILE A 178 -6.05 -5.96 -8.05
C ILE A 178 -6.09 -5.33 -6.64
N LEU A 179 -5.37 -5.91 -5.67
CA LEU A 179 -5.22 -5.34 -4.32
C LEU A 179 -4.60 -3.95 -4.34
N VAL A 180 -3.51 -3.77 -5.09
CA VAL A 180 -2.83 -2.47 -5.21
C VAL A 180 -3.78 -1.43 -5.82
N ILE A 181 -4.52 -1.78 -6.87
CA ILE A 181 -5.51 -0.87 -7.46
C ILE A 181 -6.61 -0.51 -6.45
N ALA A 182 -7.16 -1.49 -5.73
CA ALA A 182 -8.18 -1.24 -4.71
C ALA A 182 -7.69 -0.25 -3.64
N THR A 183 -6.52 -0.51 -3.07
CA THR A 183 -5.92 0.32 -2.01
C THR A 183 -5.49 1.70 -2.52
N TRP A 184 -5.05 1.80 -3.78
CA TRP A 184 -4.72 3.09 -4.39
C TRP A 184 -5.94 3.96 -4.59
N ILE A 185 -7.07 3.39 -5.06
CA ILE A 185 -8.33 4.12 -5.19
C ILE A 185 -8.84 4.55 -3.82
N ASP A 186 -8.89 3.63 -2.84
CA ASP A 186 -9.34 3.92 -1.47
C ASP A 186 -8.50 5.04 -0.83
N LYS A 187 -7.17 4.93 -0.87
CA LYS A 187 -6.29 5.95 -0.25
C LYS A 187 -6.21 7.25 -1.04
N GLY A 188 -6.10 7.18 -2.36
CA GLY A 188 -5.89 8.33 -3.22
C GLY A 188 -7.16 9.14 -3.42
N LEU A 189 -8.25 8.48 -3.83
CA LEU A 189 -9.51 9.15 -4.14
C LEU A 189 -10.44 9.14 -2.93
N GLY A 190 -10.72 7.96 -2.35
CA GLY A 190 -11.71 7.82 -1.28
C GLY A 190 -11.36 8.62 -0.03
N LEU A 191 -10.18 8.34 0.54
CA LEU A 191 -9.75 8.92 1.79
C LEU A 191 -9.45 10.42 1.67
N LEU A 192 -8.75 10.84 0.62
CA LEU A 192 -8.39 12.25 0.47
C LEU A 192 -9.59 13.11 0.09
N ILE A 193 -10.34 12.73 -0.95
CA ILE A 193 -11.43 13.57 -1.45
C ILE A 193 -12.62 13.55 -0.48
N GLY A 194 -12.96 12.38 0.08
CA GLY A 194 -13.99 12.26 1.12
C GLY A 194 -13.61 12.97 2.42
N GLY A 195 -12.32 13.17 2.69
CA GLY A 195 -11.88 13.98 3.82
C GLY A 195 -12.09 15.47 3.62
N PHE A 196 -12.00 15.92 2.37
CA PHE A 196 -12.24 17.31 2.00
C PHE A 196 -13.71 17.63 1.69
N THR A 197 -14.56 16.60 1.55
CA THR A 197 -15.94 16.73 1.07
C THR A 197 -16.90 15.87 1.91
N PRO A 198 -17.87 16.47 2.63
CA PRO A 198 -18.19 17.90 2.66
C PRO A 198 -17.13 18.78 3.34
N ASN A 199 -17.13 20.08 3.01
CA ASN A 199 -16.27 21.05 3.67
C ASN A 199 -16.85 21.49 5.04
N PRO A 200 -16.12 22.28 5.86
CA PRO A 200 -16.62 22.73 7.18
C PRO A 200 -17.92 23.54 7.15
N PHE A 201 -18.33 24.04 5.98
CA PHE A 201 -19.60 24.75 5.76
C PHE A 201 -20.71 23.82 5.22
N ASN A 202 -20.46 22.50 5.19
CA ASN A 202 -21.32 21.47 4.62
C ASN A 202 -21.59 21.64 3.11
N GLU A 203 -20.69 22.30 2.39
CA GLU A 203 -20.76 22.40 0.94
C GLU A 203 -19.92 21.31 0.28
N ILE A 204 -20.36 20.87 -0.90
CA ILE A 204 -19.63 19.92 -1.73
C ILE A 204 -18.71 20.71 -2.66
N THR A 205 -17.40 20.51 -2.51
CA THR A 205 -16.41 21.05 -3.45
C THR A 205 -15.92 19.92 -4.33
N VAL A 206 -16.40 19.88 -5.56
CA VAL A 206 -15.97 18.85 -6.52
C VAL A 206 -14.49 19.03 -6.84
N TYR A 207 -13.71 18.01 -6.54
CA TYR A 207 -12.30 17.93 -6.91
C TYR A 207 -12.09 16.77 -7.87
N TRP A 208 -11.44 17.06 -9.00
CA TRP A 208 -10.92 16.05 -9.91
C TRP A 208 -9.48 16.42 -10.27
N PRO A 209 -8.52 15.48 -10.18
CA PRO A 209 -7.13 15.76 -10.50
C PRO A 209 -6.99 16.31 -11.93
N THR A 210 -6.36 17.48 -12.04
CA THR A 210 -6.01 18.06 -13.33
C THR A 210 -4.93 17.23 -14.02
N GLY A 211 -4.80 17.36 -15.34
CA GLY A 211 -3.72 16.69 -16.09
C GLY A 211 -2.32 17.02 -15.56
N LYS A 212 -2.13 18.22 -14.98
CA LYS A 212 -0.86 18.63 -14.37
C LYS A 212 -0.59 17.88 -13.06
N GLU A 213 -1.59 17.73 -12.19
CA GLU A 213 -1.46 16.97 -10.94
C GLU A 213 -1.23 15.47 -11.22
N LEU A 214 -1.90 14.93 -12.24
CA LEU A 214 -1.65 13.56 -12.70
C LEU A 214 -0.22 13.41 -13.23
N MET A 215 0.28 14.36 -14.02
CA MET A 215 1.66 14.35 -14.51
C MET A 215 2.67 14.37 -13.36
N ILE A 216 2.47 15.22 -12.35
CA ILE A 216 3.32 15.24 -11.14
C ILE A 216 3.29 13.88 -10.44
N SER A 217 2.11 13.28 -10.28
CA SER A 217 1.97 11.95 -9.68
C SER A 217 2.75 10.89 -10.46
N PHE A 218 2.65 10.89 -11.79
CA PHE A 218 3.43 9.99 -12.65
C PHE A 218 4.93 10.25 -12.55
N MET A 219 5.38 11.51 -12.43
CA MET A 219 6.80 11.83 -12.22
C MET A 219 7.34 11.25 -10.92
N VAL A 220 6.56 11.27 -9.83
CA VAL A 220 6.94 10.64 -8.55
C VAL A 220 7.10 9.13 -8.71
N TYR A 221 6.15 8.47 -9.39
CA TYR A 221 6.27 7.04 -9.68
C TYR A 221 7.47 6.72 -10.58
N ALA A 222 7.72 7.54 -11.61
CA ALA A 222 8.84 7.37 -12.51
C ALA A 222 10.18 7.53 -11.80
N LEU A 223 10.32 8.52 -10.91
CA LEU A 223 11.51 8.72 -10.10
C LEU A 223 11.74 7.54 -9.14
N GLY A 224 10.68 7.04 -8.52
CA GLY A 224 10.73 5.83 -7.69
C GLY A 224 11.19 4.61 -8.49
N ALA A 225 10.61 4.37 -9.67
CA ALA A 225 10.99 3.28 -10.56
C ALA A 225 12.44 3.40 -11.04
N LEU A 226 12.90 4.60 -11.37
CA LEU A 226 14.28 4.87 -11.76
C LEU A 226 15.25 4.57 -10.61
N THR A 227 14.94 5.05 -9.40
CA THR A 227 15.75 4.81 -8.20
C THR A 227 15.83 3.31 -7.90
N LEU A 228 14.70 2.61 -7.94
CA LEU A 228 14.67 1.15 -7.77
C LEU A 228 15.50 0.44 -8.84
N THR A 229 15.42 0.88 -10.10
CA THR A 229 16.20 0.29 -11.20
C THR A 229 17.70 0.36 -10.90
N PHE A 230 18.22 1.51 -10.46
CA PHE A 230 19.63 1.63 -10.08
C PHE A 230 19.99 0.71 -8.91
N LEU A 231 19.19 0.71 -7.84
CA LEU A 231 19.45 -0.10 -6.65
C LEU A 231 19.41 -1.60 -6.95
N TYR A 232 18.42 -2.06 -7.73
CA TYR A 232 18.32 -3.46 -8.12
C TYR A 232 19.46 -3.87 -9.05
N LYS A 233 19.88 -3.01 -9.98
CA LYS A 233 21.02 -3.29 -10.85
C LYS A 233 22.28 -3.58 -10.02
N ILE A 234 22.62 -2.69 -9.09
CA ILE A 234 23.76 -2.85 -8.18
C ILE A 234 23.61 -4.14 -7.35
N ALA A 235 22.45 -4.35 -6.73
CA ALA A 235 22.21 -5.53 -5.89
C ALA A 235 22.33 -6.85 -6.68
N THR A 236 21.80 -6.89 -7.90
CA THR A 236 21.90 -8.09 -8.75
C THR A 236 23.32 -8.33 -9.24
N ASP A 237 24.09 -7.29 -9.56
CA ASP A 237 25.47 -7.45 -10.01
C ASP A 237 26.35 -7.99 -8.88
N VAL A 238 26.23 -7.46 -7.66
CA VAL A 238 26.92 -8.02 -6.49
C VAL A 238 26.52 -9.48 -6.24
N LYS A 239 25.23 -9.81 -6.35
CA LYS A 239 24.77 -11.20 -6.18
C LYS A 239 25.30 -12.14 -7.26
N ARG A 240 25.57 -11.64 -8.48
CA ARG A 240 26.24 -12.40 -9.55
C ARG A 240 27.70 -12.66 -9.20
N GLU A 241 28.43 -11.63 -8.75
CA GLU A 241 29.84 -11.75 -8.36
C GLU A 241 30.08 -12.81 -7.27
N ILE A 242 29.17 -12.91 -6.30
CA ILE A 242 29.27 -13.89 -5.21
C ILE A 242 28.68 -15.27 -5.56
N GLY A 243 28.23 -15.49 -6.81
CA GLY A 243 27.72 -16.78 -7.29
C GLY A 243 26.33 -17.16 -6.75
N GLN A 244 25.57 -16.20 -6.20
CA GLN A 244 24.21 -16.43 -5.69
C GLN A 244 23.12 -16.28 -6.76
N LEU A 245 23.50 -15.89 -7.98
CA LEU A 245 22.65 -15.89 -9.16
C LEU A 245 23.19 -16.93 -10.11
N THR A 246 22.39 -17.94 -10.45
CA THR A 246 22.76 -18.95 -11.46
C THR A 246 23.08 -18.25 -12.77
N THR A 247 24.35 -18.32 -13.17
CA THR A 247 24.83 -18.00 -14.51
C THR A 247 24.23 -19.02 -15.50
N GLU A 248 23.66 -18.56 -16.62
CA GLU A 248 23.66 -19.36 -17.87
C GLU A 248 25.11 -19.34 -18.37
N ASP A 249 25.72 -20.38 -18.96
CA ASP A 249 25.22 -21.53 -19.73
C ASP A 249 24.01 -21.24 -20.63
#